data_AF-A0A931KYF8-F1
#
_entry.id   AF-A0A931KYF8-F1
#
_cell.length_a   1.000
_cell.length_b   1.000
_cell.length_c   1.000
_cell.angle_alpha   90.00
_cell.angle_beta   90.00
_cell.angle_gamma   90.00
#
_symmetry.space_group_name_H-M   'P 1'
#
loop_
_entity.id
_entity.type
_entity.pdbx_description
1 polymer ?
#
loop_
_entity_poly.entity_id
_entity_poly.type
_entity_poly.pdbx_seq_one_letter_code
_entity_poly.pdbx_strand_id
1 'polypeptide(L)'
;MEGRMPKLPVAALLAAMIGSGGAIAQPLEDPAEEAAARAIHERVMALDTHVDIPLEFATAEVDPGGFTKSQVDLPKMRAGGLDAAFFIVFTPQGPMTDEGLAAGRKIAFTRLAAIRRFVAAYPDEITLAMSVKEAERAAAAGRKVAFIGMENAFPLGTSPTQGDLDRLAGDGVRYAGIAHFGHNQFGDSSNPNPALGDEAEKWGGLSPLGVELVAMLNNAGIMVDVSHSAKTTMMQAIEASKAPIIASHSGVKAIADSPRNLDDEQLKALGESGGVVQIVALDAYVKPFSEAQLAFRDALRKELKLDTPAGQAAATADVIKAYEQRVKGMWEIEPRANVADLVDHIDHAVEVAGIDHVGIASDFDGGGGIAGWEDASETLNVTRELVRRGYSEKDIAKIWSGNLLRVLAEAEKAAD
;
A
#
# COMPACT_ATOMS: atom_id res chain seq x y z
N MET A 1 -48.49 46.14 19.29
CA MET A 1 -48.08 44.74 19.50
C MET A 1 -46.69 44.80 20.07
N GLU A 2 -46.59 44.66 21.40
CA GLU A 2 -46.00 43.47 22.05
C GLU A 2 -44.47 43.46 21.87
N GLY A 3 -43.61 43.43 22.87
CA GLY A 3 -43.73 43.22 24.30
C GLY A 3 -42.36 43.43 24.94
N ARG A 4 -42.40 43.69 26.24
CA ARG A 4 -41.32 44.01 27.18
C ARG A 4 -40.39 42.80 27.40
N MET A 5 -39.08 43.00 27.62
CA MET A 5 -38.30 42.52 28.80
C MET A 5 -36.77 42.37 28.58
N PRO A 6 -35.97 42.34 29.67
CA PRO A 6 -34.65 42.97 29.75
C PRO A 6 -33.44 42.03 29.56
N LYS A 7 -32.27 42.68 29.53
CA LYS A 7 -30.90 42.15 29.41
C LYS A 7 -30.61 40.95 30.33
N LEU A 8 -30.18 39.84 29.73
CA LEU A 8 -29.42 38.78 30.41
C LEU A 8 -27.91 39.09 30.43
N PRO A 9 -27.16 38.59 31.43
CA PRO A 9 -25.72 38.80 31.54
C PRO A 9 -24.97 37.90 30.55
N VAL A 10 -23.93 38.46 29.95
CA VAL A 10 -22.95 37.77 29.11
C VAL A 10 -22.21 36.75 29.98
N ALA A 11 -22.60 35.48 29.88
CA ALA A 11 -21.77 34.38 30.35
C ALA A 11 -20.63 34.19 29.35
N ALA A 12 -19.41 34.39 29.81
CA ALA A 12 -18.20 34.10 29.08
C ALA A 12 -18.11 32.59 28.82
N LEU A 13 -18.35 32.18 27.57
CA LEU A 13 -17.92 30.86 27.10
C LEU A 13 -16.44 31.00 26.70
N LEU A 14 -15.54 30.50 27.53
CA LEU A 14 -14.18 30.20 27.10
C LEU A 14 -14.28 29.10 26.05
N ALA A 15 -14.15 29.48 24.78
CA ALA A 15 -13.79 28.54 23.73
C ALA A 15 -12.34 28.10 23.99
N ALA A 16 -12.16 26.89 24.50
CA ALA A 16 -10.88 26.21 24.44
C ALA A 16 -10.61 25.90 22.97
N MET A 17 -9.78 26.74 22.33
CA MET A 17 -9.12 26.40 21.08
C MET A 17 -8.13 25.29 21.40
N ILE A 18 -8.56 24.03 21.26
CA ILE A 18 -7.63 22.91 21.13
C ILE A 18 -7.03 23.08 19.74
N GLY A 19 -5.85 23.67 19.68
CA GLY A 19 -5.05 23.66 18.47
C GLY A 19 -4.77 22.21 18.10
N SER A 20 -5.28 21.77 16.96
CA SER A 20 -4.89 20.53 16.30
C SER A 20 -3.43 20.67 15.84
N GLY A 21 -2.50 20.49 16.77
CA GLY A 21 -1.11 20.21 16.44
C GLY A 21 -1.11 18.85 15.74
N GLY A 22 -0.86 18.84 14.43
CA GLY A 22 -0.72 17.61 13.66
C GLY A 22 0.32 16.72 14.33
N ALA A 23 -0.09 15.52 14.75
CA ALA A 23 0.76 14.62 15.50
C ALA A 23 1.86 14.06 14.58
N ILE A 24 3.01 14.72 14.60
CA ILE A 24 4.28 14.17 14.12
C ILE A 24 4.76 13.19 15.20
N ALA A 25 4.87 11.89 14.93
CA ALA A 25 5.64 10.87 15.69
C ALA A 25 5.75 10.99 17.23
N GLN A 26 4.78 11.56 17.94
CA GLN A 26 4.89 11.83 19.38
C GLN A 26 4.13 10.78 20.17
N PRO A 27 4.64 10.36 21.35
CA PRO A 27 3.84 9.64 22.33
C PRO A 27 2.52 10.37 22.60
N LEU A 28 1.46 9.62 22.89
CA LEU A 28 0.19 10.24 23.28
C LEU A 28 0.37 11.05 24.56
N GLU A 29 -0.32 12.20 24.65
CA GLU A 29 -0.21 13.11 25.80
C GLU A 29 -0.73 12.46 27.09
N ASP A 30 -1.78 11.65 27.00
CA ASP A 30 -2.28 10.84 28.12
C ASP A 30 -1.40 9.60 28.30
N PRO A 31 -0.69 9.46 29.44
CA PRO A 31 0.15 8.30 29.71
C PRO A 31 -0.61 6.96 29.72
N ALA A 32 -1.89 6.96 30.06
CA ALA A 32 -2.72 5.76 30.05
C ALA A 32 -3.05 5.32 28.62
N GLU A 33 -3.37 6.27 27.73
CA GLU A 33 -3.60 5.98 26.31
C GLU A 33 -2.30 5.52 25.62
N GLU A 34 -1.17 6.16 25.91
CA GLU A 34 0.15 5.75 25.40
C GLU A 34 0.50 4.32 25.84
N ALA A 35 0.28 3.99 27.13
CA ALA A 35 0.49 2.65 27.64
C ALA A 35 -0.46 1.63 26.98
N ALA A 36 -1.72 2.00 26.76
CA ALA A 36 -2.69 1.18 26.06
C ALA A 36 -2.28 0.92 24.61
N ALA A 37 -1.87 1.96 23.87
CA ALA A 37 -1.43 1.85 22.48
C ALA A 37 -0.23 0.90 22.34
N ARG A 38 0.78 1.03 23.20
CA ARG A 38 1.92 0.10 23.24
C ARG A 38 1.50 -1.33 23.51
N ALA A 39 0.68 -1.52 24.55
CA ALA A 39 0.25 -2.85 24.95
C ALA A 39 -0.62 -3.52 23.88
N ILE A 40 -1.47 -2.76 23.18
CA ILE A 40 -2.23 -3.23 22.02
C ILE A 40 -1.28 -3.60 20.90
N HIS A 41 -0.34 -2.71 20.55
CA HIS A 41 0.62 -2.93 19.46
C HIS A 41 1.48 -4.18 19.68
N GLU A 42 1.89 -4.46 20.92
CA GLU A 42 2.64 -5.67 21.30
C GLU A 42 1.81 -6.97 21.18
N ARG A 43 0.48 -6.89 21.19
CA ARG A 43 -0.42 -8.07 21.13
C ARG A 43 -0.99 -8.35 19.75
N VAL A 44 -1.19 -7.30 18.94
CA VAL A 44 -1.70 -7.44 17.58
C VAL A 44 -0.55 -7.70 16.62
N MET A 45 -0.79 -8.50 15.58
CA MET A 45 0.18 -8.64 14.50
C MET A 45 0.07 -7.43 13.58
N ALA A 46 1.04 -6.52 13.63
CA ALA A 46 1.14 -5.43 12.66
C ALA A 46 1.62 -5.99 11.32
N LEU A 47 0.76 -5.99 10.31
CA LEU A 47 1.05 -6.45 8.96
C LEU A 47 0.95 -5.29 7.97
N ASP A 48 1.97 -5.15 7.14
CA ASP A 48 1.99 -4.23 6.01
C ASP A 48 1.85 -4.99 4.69
N THR A 49 0.89 -4.59 3.85
CA THR A 49 0.59 -5.31 2.62
C THR A 49 1.40 -4.90 1.42
N HIS A 50 2.24 -3.87 1.51
CA HIS A 50 2.99 -3.41 0.33
C HIS A 50 4.32 -2.76 0.71
N VAL A 51 5.39 -3.56 0.68
CA VAL A 51 6.78 -3.12 0.89
C VAL A 51 7.62 -3.47 -0.34
N ASP A 52 8.00 -2.45 -1.09
CA ASP A 52 8.83 -2.58 -2.27
C ASP A 52 10.28 -2.96 -1.92
N ILE A 53 10.97 -3.51 -2.92
CA ILE A 53 12.38 -3.86 -2.77
C ILE A 53 13.21 -3.46 -3.99
N PRO A 54 14.45 -2.99 -3.80
CA PRO A 54 15.38 -2.77 -4.89
C PRO A 54 15.81 -4.11 -5.53
N LEU A 55 16.37 -4.06 -6.74
CA LEU A 55 16.88 -5.26 -7.41
C LEU A 55 18.07 -5.89 -6.67
N GLU A 56 18.80 -5.06 -5.94
CA GLU A 56 19.95 -5.43 -5.10
C GLU A 56 19.53 -5.90 -3.70
N PHE A 57 18.24 -6.09 -3.42
CA PHE A 57 17.77 -6.51 -2.10
C PHE A 57 18.38 -7.87 -1.68
N ALA A 58 18.73 -8.01 -0.40
CA ALA A 58 19.40 -9.18 0.17
C ALA A 58 20.74 -9.55 -0.51
N THR A 59 21.48 -8.57 -1.01
CA THR A 59 22.89 -8.74 -1.43
C THR A 59 23.82 -8.00 -0.47
N ALA A 60 25.13 -7.97 -0.74
CA ALA A 60 26.07 -7.21 0.07
C ALA A 60 25.82 -5.68 0.01
N GLU A 61 25.19 -5.21 -1.07
CA GLU A 61 24.83 -3.82 -1.29
C GLU A 61 23.63 -3.38 -0.45
N VAL A 62 22.61 -4.24 -0.31
CA VAL A 62 21.42 -4.01 0.50
C VAL A 62 21.11 -5.27 1.31
N ASP A 63 21.69 -5.37 2.50
CA ASP A 63 21.47 -6.49 3.41
C ASP A 63 20.43 -6.13 4.50
N PRO A 64 19.17 -6.57 4.37
CA PRO A 64 18.09 -6.21 5.28
C PRO A 64 18.19 -6.86 6.67
N GLY A 65 19.22 -7.68 6.95
CA GLY A 65 19.50 -8.11 8.32
C GLY A 65 20.09 -7.00 9.20
N GLY A 66 20.78 -6.05 8.58
CA GLY A 66 21.35 -4.87 9.22
C GLY A 66 20.53 -3.60 8.97
N PHE A 67 21.00 -2.47 9.52
CA PHE A 67 20.42 -1.17 9.20
C PHE A 67 20.82 -0.76 7.78
N THR A 68 19.81 -0.51 6.95
CA THR A 68 19.97 -0.08 5.56
C THR A 68 19.35 1.31 5.35
N LYS A 69 19.45 1.81 4.11
CA LYS A 69 18.70 2.98 3.66
C LYS A 69 17.24 2.67 3.29
N SER A 70 16.88 1.39 3.19
CA SER A 70 15.51 0.98 2.94
C SER A 70 14.62 1.36 4.11
N GLN A 71 13.36 1.64 3.83
CA GLN A 71 12.35 1.93 4.85
C GLN A 71 12.00 0.66 5.65
N VAL A 72 12.26 -0.53 5.09
CA VAL A 72 12.09 -1.79 5.82
C VAL A 72 13.38 -2.62 5.87
N ASP A 73 13.83 -2.91 7.09
CA ASP A 73 14.86 -3.90 7.42
C ASP A 73 14.56 -4.54 8.78
N LEU A 74 15.20 -5.67 9.11
CA LEU A 74 14.92 -6.42 10.33
C LEU A 74 15.14 -5.59 11.62
N PRO A 75 16.19 -4.74 11.73
CA PRO A 75 16.32 -3.83 12.87
C PRO A 75 15.16 -2.86 13.02
N LYS A 76 14.70 -2.21 11.93
CA LYS A 76 13.55 -1.29 11.97
C LYS A 76 12.25 -2.02 12.28
N MET A 77 12.00 -3.18 11.68
CA MET A 77 10.83 -4.03 11.99
C MET A 77 10.77 -4.40 13.48
N ARG A 78 11.92 -4.72 14.10
CA ARG A 78 11.99 -4.95 15.55
C ARG A 78 11.72 -3.69 16.36
N ALA A 79 12.34 -2.57 15.98
CA ALA A 79 12.24 -1.32 16.73
C ALA A 79 10.82 -0.77 16.74
N GLY A 80 10.11 -0.86 15.61
CA GLY A 80 8.78 -0.29 15.47
C GLY A 80 7.63 -1.26 15.71
N GLY A 81 7.90 -2.56 15.87
CA GLY A 81 6.86 -3.56 16.07
C GLY A 81 6.14 -3.99 14.78
N LEU A 82 6.75 -3.81 13.60
CA LEU A 82 6.21 -4.38 12.36
C LEU A 82 6.50 -5.89 12.34
N ASP A 83 5.46 -6.72 12.37
CA ASP A 83 5.59 -8.18 12.53
C ASP A 83 5.55 -8.93 11.21
N ALA A 84 4.75 -8.45 10.28
CA ALA A 84 4.55 -9.07 8.98
C ALA A 84 4.62 -8.03 7.86
N ALA A 85 5.16 -8.43 6.71
CA ALA A 85 5.12 -7.60 5.51
C ALA A 85 4.98 -8.47 4.25
N PHE A 86 4.23 -7.96 3.28
CA PHE A 86 4.32 -8.42 1.90
C PHE A 86 5.47 -7.72 1.20
N PHE A 87 6.51 -8.48 0.84
CA PHE A 87 7.62 -7.99 0.04
C PHE A 87 7.29 -8.14 -1.45
N ILE A 88 7.48 -7.07 -2.22
CA ILE A 88 6.85 -6.94 -3.53
C ILE A 88 7.76 -7.35 -4.69
N VAL A 89 7.24 -8.25 -5.51
CA VAL A 89 7.74 -8.57 -6.84
C VAL A 89 7.17 -7.55 -7.82
N PHE A 90 7.65 -6.31 -7.72
CA PHE A 90 7.23 -5.22 -8.59
C PHE A 90 7.82 -5.39 -9.99
N THR A 91 7.03 -5.12 -11.03
CA THR A 91 7.55 -4.91 -12.39
C THR A 91 6.95 -3.69 -13.07
N PRO A 92 7.77 -2.73 -13.54
CA PRO A 92 7.25 -1.59 -14.30
C PRO A 92 6.60 -2.07 -15.60
N GLN A 93 5.55 -1.37 -16.03
CA GLN A 93 4.91 -1.66 -17.29
C GLN A 93 5.89 -1.37 -18.44
N GLY A 94 6.04 -2.36 -19.33
CA GLY A 94 6.83 -2.24 -20.56
C GLY A 94 5.96 -2.34 -21.82
N PRO A 95 6.56 -2.22 -23.00
CA PRO A 95 5.86 -2.50 -24.25
C PRO A 95 5.44 -3.98 -24.28
N MET A 96 4.23 -4.26 -24.76
CA MET A 96 3.70 -5.63 -24.93
C MET A 96 4.28 -6.32 -26.18
N THR A 97 5.61 -6.35 -26.28
CA THR A 97 6.36 -7.15 -27.27
C THR A 97 7.09 -8.28 -26.57
N ASP A 98 7.58 -9.26 -27.33
CA ASP A 98 8.34 -10.39 -26.78
C ASP A 98 9.55 -9.92 -25.95
N GLU A 99 10.27 -8.89 -26.42
CA GLU A 99 11.42 -8.31 -25.70
C GLU A 99 10.99 -7.61 -24.41
N GLY A 100 9.89 -6.84 -24.45
CA GLY A 100 9.37 -6.14 -23.27
C GLY A 100 8.89 -7.10 -22.20
N LEU A 101 8.15 -8.14 -22.61
CA LEU A 101 7.70 -9.21 -21.72
C LEU A 101 8.88 -9.99 -21.12
N ALA A 102 9.90 -10.31 -21.91
CA ALA A 102 11.11 -10.98 -21.42
C ALA A 102 11.88 -10.12 -20.41
N ALA A 103 11.98 -8.80 -20.65
CA ALA A 103 12.61 -7.86 -19.73
C ALA A 103 11.83 -7.76 -18.42
N GLY A 104 10.50 -7.61 -18.48
CA GLY A 104 9.63 -7.59 -17.29
C GLY A 104 9.75 -8.89 -16.48
N ARG A 105 9.74 -10.04 -17.16
CA ARG A 105 9.96 -11.36 -16.55
C ARG A 105 11.29 -11.45 -15.81
N LYS A 106 12.38 -10.93 -16.39
CA LYS A 106 13.69 -10.91 -15.74
C LYS A 106 13.66 -10.09 -14.44
N ILE A 107 13.02 -8.93 -14.45
CA ILE A 107 12.87 -8.06 -13.26
C ILE A 107 12.09 -8.80 -12.17
N ALA A 108 10.91 -9.33 -12.50
CA ALA A 108 10.03 -10.03 -11.57
C ALA A 108 10.77 -11.17 -10.86
N PHE A 109 11.36 -12.09 -11.63
CA PHE A 109 12.01 -13.25 -11.04
C PHE A 109 13.34 -12.92 -10.32
N THR A 110 13.96 -11.78 -10.62
CA THR A 110 15.09 -11.27 -9.82
C THR A 110 14.63 -10.87 -8.42
N ARG A 111 13.52 -10.13 -8.30
CA ARG A 111 12.92 -9.74 -7.01
C ARG A 111 12.40 -10.95 -6.23
N LEU A 112 11.72 -11.88 -6.90
CA LEU A 112 11.27 -13.12 -6.26
C LEU A 112 12.44 -13.90 -5.65
N ALA A 113 13.54 -14.04 -6.40
CA ALA A 113 14.75 -14.69 -5.89
C ALA A 113 15.41 -13.92 -4.73
N ALA A 114 15.33 -12.58 -4.74
CA ALA A 114 15.83 -11.74 -3.65
C ALA A 114 15.06 -11.95 -2.35
N ILE A 115 13.72 -11.99 -2.39
CA ILE A 115 12.89 -12.24 -1.20
C ILE A 115 13.17 -13.63 -0.63
N ARG A 116 13.25 -14.64 -1.49
CA ARG A 116 13.58 -16.01 -1.07
C ARG A 116 14.98 -16.11 -0.46
N ARG A 117 15.95 -15.35 -0.99
CA ARG A 117 17.30 -15.26 -0.43
C ARG A 117 17.29 -14.58 0.94
N PHE A 118 16.51 -13.51 1.11
CA PHE A 118 16.37 -12.82 2.39
C PHE A 118 15.90 -13.76 3.50
N VAL A 119 14.77 -14.45 3.31
CA VAL A 119 14.23 -15.36 4.33
C VAL A 119 15.13 -16.57 4.60
N ALA A 120 15.89 -17.02 3.60
CA ALA A 120 16.85 -18.11 3.76
C ALA A 120 18.11 -17.69 4.51
N ALA A 121 18.50 -16.41 4.43
CA ALA A 121 19.67 -15.88 5.12
C ALA A 121 19.42 -15.65 6.62
N TYR A 122 18.17 -15.38 7.01
CA TYR A 122 17.77 -15.05 8.38
C TYR A 122 16.66 -15.97 8.94
N PRO A 123 16.84 -17.30 8.93
CA PRO A 123 15.77 -18.26 9.26
C PRO A 123 15.29 -18.20 10.72
N ASP A 124 16.14 -17.68 11.61
CA ASP A 124 15.84 -17.48 13.03
C ASP A 124 15.09 -16.17 13.31
N GLU A 125 15.07 -15.24 12.34
CA GLU A 125 14.49 -13.91 12.52
C GLU A 125 13.21 -13.69 11.69
N ILE A 126 13.12 -14.27 10.50
CA ILE A 126 11.98 -14.11 9.59
C ILE A 126 11.60 -15.43 8.90
N THR A 127 10.30 -15.62 8.66
CA THR A 127 9.76 -16.81 7.99
C THR A 127 8.88 -16.42 6.82
N LEU A 128 9.12 -17.04 5.65
CA LEU A 128 8.18 -16.98 4.53
C LEU A 128 6.92 -17.77 4.90
N ALA A 129 5.78 -17.09 4.98
CA ALA A 129 4.49 -17.71 5.21
C ALA A 129 3.77 -17.94 3.88
N MET A 130 3.34 -19.18 3.69
CA MET A 130 2.55 -19.64 2.55
C MET A 130 1.08 -19.87 2.92
N SER A 131 0.70 -19.62 4.17
CA SER A 131 -0.69 -19.63 4.62
C SER A 131 -0.87 -18.79 5.88
N VAL A 132 -2.13 -18.46 6.22
CA VAL A 132 -2.48 -17.80 7.48
C VAL A 132 -1.92 -18.56 8.68
N LYS A 133 -2.08 -19.90 8.69
CA LYS A 133 -1.59 -20.77 9.78
C LYS A 133 -0.07 -20.74 9.91
N GLU A 134 0.67 -20.55 8.82
CA GLU A 134 2.12 -20.39 8.89
C GLU A 134 2.54 -19.04 9.45
N ALA A 135 1.86 -17.97 9.04
CA ALA A 135 2.09 -16.63 9.58
C ALA A 135 1.85 -16.57 11.09
N GLU A 136 0.70 -17.08 11.56
CA GLU A 136 0.36 -17.15 12.97
C GLU A 136 1.41 -17.95 13.78
N ARG A 137 1.85 -19.09 13.25
CA ARG A 137 2.90 -19.91 13.89
C ARG A 137 4.25 -19.21 13.95
N ALA A 138 4.63 -18.48 12.89
CA ALA A 138 5.88 -17.75 12.85
C ALA A 138 5.87 -16.58 13.85
N ALA A 139 4.80 -15.78 13.87
CA ALA A 139 4.63 -14.69 14.80
C ALA A 139 4.58 -15.18 16.26
N ALA A 140 3.86 -16.26 16.55
CA ALA A 140 3.82 -16.86 17.89
C ALA A 140 5.19 -17.40 18.36
N ALA A 141 6.08 -17.71 17.42
CA ALA A 141 7.46 -18.09 17.70
C ALA A 141 8.41 -16.89 17.84
N GLY A 142 7.89 -15.65 17.81
CA GLY A 142 8.67 -14.42 17.90
C GLY A 142 9.45 -14.08 16.62
N ARG A 143 9.14 -14.72 15.49
CA ARG A 143 9.76 -14.45 14.18
C ARG A 143 8.89 -13.50 13.38
N LYS A 144 9.54 -12.65 12.59
CA LYS A 144 8.88 -11.82 11.59
C LYS A 144 8.30 -12.70 10.48
N VAL A 145 7.30 -12.20 9.79
CA VAL A 145 6.60 -12.90 8.71
C VAL A 145 6.85 -12.16 7.40
N ALA A 146 7.35 -12.90 6.40
CA ALA A 146 7.37 -12.44 5.03
C ALA A 146 6.25 -13.12 4.27
N PHE A 147 5.44 -12.33 3.58
CA PHE A 147 4.62 -12.77 2.46
C PHE A 147 5.21 -12.23 1.16
N ILE A 148 4.74 -12.74 0.02
CA ILE A 148 5.17 -12.26 -1.31
C ILE A 148 3.95 -11.79 -2.08
N GLY A 149 3.96 -10.52 -2.49
CA GLY A 149 3.00 -9.94 -3.42
C GLY A 149 3.63 -9.79 -4.80
N MET A 150 2.89 -10.01 -5.87
CA MET A 150 3.34 -9.70 -7.23
C MET A 150 2.60 -8.48 -7.74
N GLU A 151 3.31 -7.37 -7.94
CA GLU A 151 2.71 -6.15 -8.47
C GLU A 151 2.98 -6.05 -9.97
N ASN A 152 1.88 -5.88 -10.71
CA ASN A 152 1.76 -6.00 -12.16
C ASN A 152 1.87 -7.44 -12.69
N ALA A 153 0.78 -7.93 -13.28
CA ALA A 153 0.73 -9.23 -13.95
C ALA A 153 1.44 -9.25 -15.32
N PHE A 154 1.87 -8.10 -15.86
CA PHE A 154 2.59 -7.99 -17.14
C PHE A 154 3.65 -9.08 -17.41
N PRO A 155 4.51 -9.49 -16.44
CA PRO A 155 5.53 -10.53 -16.62
C PRO A 155 4.99 -11.94 -16.95
N LEU A 156 3.69 -12.18 -16.77
CA LEU A 156 3.04 -13.46 -17.06
C LEU A 156 2.85 -13.70 -18.56
N GLY A 157 3.00 -12.66 -19.39
CA GLY A 157 2.91 -12.76 -20.85
C GLY A 157 1.48 -12.88 -21.35
N THR A 158 1.34 -13.17 -22.65
CA THR A 158 0.05 -13.22 -23.36
C THR A 158 -0.57 -14.61 -23.42
N SER A 159 0.06 -15.60 -22.80
CA SER A 159 -0.42 -17.00 -22.76
C SER A 159 0.00 -17.70 -21.47
N PRO A 160 -0.31 -17.13 -20.28
CA PRO A 160 -0.09 -17.82 -19.02
C PRO A 160 -0.92 -19.09 -18.94
N THR A 161 -0.41 -20.09 -18.23
CA THR A 161 -1.11 -21.35 -17.95
C THR A 161 -1.37 -21.49 -16.46
N GLN A 162 -2.36 -22.31 -16.07
CA GLN A 162 -2.59 -22.61 -14.65
C GLN A 162 -1.31 -23.07 -13.93
N GLY A 163 -0.48 -23.90 -14.59
CA GLY A 163 0.78 -24.37 -14.03
C GLY A 163 1.81 -23.26 -13.76
N ASP A 164 1.73 -22.13 -14.46
CA ASP A 164 2.56 -20.95 -14.15
C ASP A 164 2.11 -20.30 -12.83
N LEU A 165 0.80 -20.20 -12.60
CA LEU A 165 0.23 -19.65 -11.36
C LEU A 165 0.46 -20.58 -10.17
N ASP A 166 0.28 -21.89 -10.36
CA ASP A 166 0.57 -22.90 -9.33
C ASP A 166 2.04 -22.85 -8.90
N ARG A 167 2.96 -22.61 -9.86
CA ARG A 167 4.38 -22.42 -9.56
C ARG A 167 4.63 -21.14 -8.77
N LEU A 168 3.99 -20.02 -9.12
CA LEU A 168 4.10 -18.78 -8.34
C LEU A 168 3.59 -18.97 -6.91
N ALA A 169 2.46 -19.66 -6.75
CA ALA A 169 1.95 -20.04 -5.44
C ALA A 169 2.95 -20.93 -4.68
N GLY A 170 3.58 -21.90 -5.33
CA GLY A 170 4.63 -22.74 -4.76
C GLY A 170 5.91 -21.99 -4.39
N ASP A 171 6.23 -20.92 -5.12
CA ASP A 171 7.35 -20.03 -4.84
C ASP A 171 7.04 -19.00 -3.72
N GLY A 172 5.78 -18.94 -3.27
CA GLY A 172 5.34 -18.17 -2.10
C GLY A 172 4.46 -16.95 -2.39
N VAL A 173 4.11 -16.69 -3.65
CA VAL A 173 3.25 -15.55 -4.03
C VAL A 173 1.83 -15.75 -3.49
N ARG A 174 1.28 -14.74 -2.80
CA ARG A 174 -0.04 -14.81 -2.16
C ARG A 174 -1.03 -13.73 -2.59
N TYR A 175 -0.58 -12.71 -3.32
CA TYR A 175 -1.46 -11.93 -4.18
C TYR A 175 -0.77 -11.57 -5.49
N ALA A 176 -1.55 -11.25 -6.52
CA ALA A 176 -1.06 -10.68 -7.76
C ALA A 176 -1.95 -9.52 -8.23
N GLY A 177 -1.33 -8.36 -8.48
CA GLY A 177 -1.96 -7.16 -9.02
C GLY A 177 -2.17 -7.26 -10.53
N ILE A 178 -3.37 -6.91 -11.00
CA ILE A 178 -3.71 -7.01 -12.44
C ILE A 178 -2.84 -6.08 -13.28
N ALA A 179 -2.68 -4.82 -12.87
CA ALA A 179 -1.95 -3.78 -13.61
C ALA A 179 -1.04 -2.95 -12.69
N HIS A 180 -0.25 -2.07 -13.29
CA HIS A 180 0.48 -0.98 -12.60
C HIS A 180 0.26 0.32 -13.40
N PHE A 181 1.20 1.26 -13.44
CA PHE A 181 1.17 2.44 -14.31
C PHE A 181 1.32 2.07 -15.80
N GLY A 182 0.19 1.97 -16.48
CA GLY A 182 0.05 1.62 -17.88
C GLY A 182 -0.81 0.38 -18.10
N HIS A 183 -1.53 0.34 -19.23
CA HIS A 183 -2.34 -0.80 -19.62
C HIS A 183 -1.46 -2.00 -19.93
N ASN A 184 -2.00 -3.20 -19.67
CA ASN A 184 -1.33 -4.45 -20.05
C ASN A 184 -2.30 -5.40 -20.74
N GLN A 185 -1.85 -6.64 -20.98
CA GLN A 185 -2.63 -7.66 -21.68
C GLN A 185 -3.82 -8.21 -20.86
N PHE A 186 -3.90 -7.90 -19.57
CA PHE A 186 -4.93 -8.38 -18.65
C PHE A 186 -5.97 -7.32 -18.31
N GLY A 187 -5.60 -6.04 -18.22
CA GLY A 187 -6.57 -5.01 -17.91
C GLY A 187 -6.08 -3.58 -18.04
N ASP A 188 -7.03 -2.68 -17.93
CA ASP A 188 -6.81 -1.24 -17.89
C ASP A 188 -6.26 -0.78 -16.54
N SER A 189 -5.50 0.30 -16.58
CA SER A 189 -4.85 0.93 -15.43
C SER A 189 -5.57 2.23 -15.11
N SER A 190 -5.64 2.59 -13.83
CA SER A 190 -6.07 3.92 -13.38
C SER A 190 -5.14 5.04 -13.87
N ASN A 191 -3.91 4.69 -14.26
CA ASN A 191 -2.92 5.60 -14.81
C ASN A 191 -2.41 5.05 -16.15
N PRO A 192 -3.15 5.25 -17.26
CA PRO A 192 -2.63 4.96 -18.59
C PRO A 192 -1.28 5.67 -18.79
N ASN A 193 -0.38 5.03 -19.53
CA ASN A 193 0.97 5.53 -19.76
C ASN A 193 1.14 6.00 -21.22
N PRO A 194 1.07 7.32 -21.49
CA PRO A 194 1.22 7.86 -22.84
C PRO A 194 2.58 7.53 -23.48
N ALA A 195 3.63 7.29 -22.69
CA ALA A 195 4.94 6.92 -23.22
C ALA A 195 4.95 5.52 -23.84
N LEU A 196 3.97 4.67 -23.50
CA LEU A 196 3.73 3.36 -24.11
C LEU A 196 2.64 3.39 -25.19
N GLY A 197 2.06 4.56 -25.46
CA GLY A 197 0.98 4.74 -26.42
C GLY A 197 -0.40 4.32 -25.88
N ASP A 198 -0.58 4.33 -24.56
CA ASP A 198 -1.89 4.06 -23.96
C ASP A 198 -2.88 5.16 -24.31
N GLU A 199 -4.09 4.75 -24.67
CA GLU A 199 -5.27 5.61 -24.72
C GLU A 199 -5.88 5.74 -23.31
N ALA A 200 -7.05 6.39 -23.19
CA ALA A 200 -7.74 6.46 -21.89
C ALA A 200 -8.23 5.09 -21.41
N GLU A 201 -8.63 4.23 -22.35
CA GLU A 201 -9.09 2.87 -22.12
C GLU A 201 -8.54 1.98 -23.23
N LYS A 202 -8.18 0.73 -22.91
CA LYS A 202 -7.76 -0.27 -23.90
C LYS A 202 -8.76 -1.43 -24.01
N TRP A 203 -9.31 -1.87 -22.87
CA TRP A 203 -10.23 -3.00 -22.79
C TRP A 203 -11.63 -2.61 -22.33
N GLY A 204 -11.79 -1.43 -21.70
CA GLY A 204 -12.98 -1.07 -20.95
C GLY A 204 -13.07 -1.85 -19.63
N GLY A 205 -11.93 -2.18 -19.03
CA GLY A 205 -11.84 -3.00 -17.81
C GLY A 205 -10.83 -4.15 -17.90
N LEU A 206 -11.28 -5.38 -17.66
CA LEU A 206 -10.53 -6.60 -17.90
C LEU A 206 -10.57 -6.97 -19.39
N SER A 207 -9.45 -7.46 -19.91
CA SER A 207 -9.43 -8.16 -21.19
C SER A 207 -10.04 -9.58 -21.03
N PRO A 208 -10.37 -10.29 -22.12
CA PRO A 208 -10.73 -11.71 -22.02
C PRO A 208 -9.67 -12.55 -21.30
N LEU A 209 -8.39 -12.26 -21.55
CA LEU A 209 -7.28 -12.91 -20.85
C LEU A 209 -7.19 -12.50 -19.37
N GLY A 210 -7.61 -11.26 -19.03
CA GLY A 210 -7.73 -10.80 -17.65
C GLY A 210 -8.77 -11.58 -16.84
N VAL A 211 -9.93 -11.88 -17.44
CA VAL A 211 -10.95 -12.73 -16.82
C VAL A 211 -10.40 -14.14 -16.58
N GLU A 212 -9.65 -14.70 -17.54
CA GLU A 212 -8.97 -15.99 -17.36
C GLU A 212 -7.91 -15.93 -16.25
N LEU A 213 -7.13 -14.84 -16.16
CA LEU A 213 -6.14 -14.63 -15.10
C LEU A 213 -6.79 -14.63 -13.72
N VAL A 214 -7.91 -13.91 -13.53
CA VAL A 214 -8.65 -13.89 -12.26
C VAL A 214 -9.03 -15.31 -11.83
N ALA A 215 -9.54 -16.12 -12.75
CA ALA A 215 -9.88 -17.51 -12.46
C ALA A 215 -8.64 -18.36 -12.11
N MET A 216 -7.53 -18.18 -12.84
CA MET A 216 -6.28 -18.91 -12.56
C MET A 216 -5.67 -18.55 -11.21
N LEU A 217 -5.74 -17.27 -10.81
CA LEU A 217 -5.30 -16.80 -9.50
C LEU A 217 -6.15 -17.42 -8.38
N ASN A 218 -7.48 -17.43 -8.52
CA ASN A 218 -8.36 -18.08 -7.55
C ASN A 218 -8.06 -19.57 -7.40
N ASN A 219 -7.89 -20.30 -8.51
CA ASN A 219 -7.54 -21.73 -8.48
C ASN A 219 -6.16 -22.00 -7.84
N ALA A 220 -5.25 -21.04 -7.89
CA ALA A 220 -3.91 -21.17 -7.28
C ALA A 220 -3.85 -20.69 -5.82
N GLY A 221 -4.97 -20.20 -5.26
CA GLY A 221 -5.02 -19.62 -3.92
C GLY A 221 -4.26 -18.29 -3.80
N ILE A 222 -4.12 -17.57 -4.91
CA ILE A 222 -3.50 -16.25 -4.96
C ILE A 222 -4.61 -15.21 -4.96
N MET A 223 -4.59 -14.27 -4.01
CA MET A 223 -5.55 -13.16 -3.96
C MET A 223 -5.40 -12.28 -5.20
N VAL A 224 -6.53 -11.84 -5.75
CA VAL A 224 -6.54 -10.86 -6.85
C VAL A 224 -6.40 -9.47 -6.22
N ASP A 225 -5.39 -8.73 -6.64
CA ASP A 225 -5.17 -7.35 -6.23
C ASP A 225 -5.57 -6.36 -7.34
N VAL A 226 -6.34 -5.34 -6.96
CA VAL A 226 -6.85 -4.29 -7.85
C VAL A 226 -6.24 -2.91 -7.62
N SER A 227 -5.29 -2.76 -6.68
CA SER A 227 -4.46 -1.55 -6.66
C SER A 227 -3.85 -1.28 -8.03
N HIS A 228 -3.71 -0.01 -8.40
CA HIS A 228 -3.39 0.50 -9.75
C HIS A 228 -4.42 0.28 -10.86
N SER A 229 -5.35 -0.66 -10.72
CA SER A 229 -6.29 -1.00 -11.80
C SER A 229 -7.29 0.12 -12.05
N ALA A 230 -7.79 0.25 -13.27
CA ALA A 230 -8.90 1.17 -13.54
C ALA A 230 -10.14 0.77 -12.74
N LYS A 231 -11.04 1.72 -12.47
CA LYS A 231 -12.32 1.44 -11.79
C LYS A 231 -13.09 0.31 -12.48
N THR A 232 -13.22 0.36 -13.80
CA THR A 232 -13.90 -0.68 -14.59
C THR A 232 -13.24 -2.05 -14.43
N THR A 233 -11.91 -2.11 -14.42
CA THR A 233 -11.14 -3.34 -14.18
C THR A 233 -11.40 -3.90 -12.79
N MET A 234 -11.39 -3.05 -11.76
CA MET A 234 -11.71 -3.46 -10.38
C MET A 234 -13.13 -4.03 -10.28
N MET A 235 -14.12 -3.31 -10.81
CA MET A 235 -15.52 -3.75 -10.71
C MET A 235 -15.76 -5.08 -11.43
N GLN A 236 -15.13 -5.28 -12.59
CA GLN A 236 -15.20 -6.56 -13.31
C GLN A 236 -14.40 -7.67 -12.63
N ALA A 237 -13.29 -7.36 -11.95
CA ALA A 237 -12.57 -8.34 -11.14
C ALA A 237 -13.40 -8.82 -9.94
N ILE A 238 -14.16 -7.93 -9.29
CA ILE A 238 -15.13 -8.31 -8.25
C ILE A 238 -16.17 -9.29 -8.81
N GLU A 239 -16.73 -9.00 -9.99
CA GLU A 239 -17.73 -9.86 -10.62
C GLU A 239 -17.16 -11.22 -11.06
N ALA A 240 -15.94 -11.24 -11.58
CA ALA A 240 -15.31 -12.44 -12.12
C ALA A 240 -14.71 -13.36 -11.04
N SER A 241 -14.35 -12.83 -9.88
CA SER A 241 -13.63 -13.59 -8.85
C SER A 241 -14.56 -14.49 -8.03
N LYS A 242 -14.07 -15.69 -7.70
CA LYS A 242 -14.76 -16.66 -6.83
C LYS A 242 -14.40 -16.50 -5.36
N ALA A 243 -13.35 -15.73 -5.06
CA ALA A 243 -12.90 -15.41 -3.72
C ALA A 243 -12.87 -13.89 -3.55
N PRO A 244 -12.93 -13.37 -2.31
CA PRO A 244 -12.81 -11.94 -2.11
C PRO A 244 -11.47 -11.39 -2.64
N ILE A 245 -11.51 -10.19 -3.21
CA ILE A 245 -10.33 -9.51 -3.76
C ILE A 245 -9.75 -8.50 -2.75
N ILE A 246 -8.56 -7.99 -3.03
CA ILE A 246 -7.92 -6.94 -2.21
C ILE A 246 -7.60 -5.70 -3.04
N ALA A 247 -7.52 -4.54 -2.40
CA ALA A 247 -6.71 -3.42 -2.87
C ALA A 247 -5.52 -3.30 -1.92
N SER A 248 -4.35 -3.77 -2.34
CA SER A 248 -3.16 -3.95 -1.47
C SER A 248 -2.54 -2.66 -0.95
N HIS A 249 -2.80 -1.53 -1.62
CA HIS A 249 -2.34 -0.19 -1.23
C HIS A 249 -3.10 0.87 -2.06
N SER A 250 -4.19 1.42 -1.53
CA SER A 250 -4.99 2.46 -2.19
C SER A 250 -5.55 3.46 -1.18
N GLY A 251 -5.74 4.72 -1.59
CA GLY A 251 -6.35 5.75 -0.74
C GLY A 251 -7.84 5.94 -1.03
N VAL A 252 -8.42 6.98 -0.44
CA VAL A 252 -9.84 7.33 -0.52
C VAL A 252 -10.01 8.58 -1.36
N LYS A 253 -10.79 8.49 -2.43
CA LYS A 253 -10.95 9.57 -3.41
C LYS A 253 -11.72 10.77 -2.86
N ALA A 254 -12.66 10.53 -1.96
CA ALA A 254 -13.44 11.56 -1.29
C ALA A 254 -12.59 12.54 -0.46
N ILE A 255 -11.42 12.09 0.03
CA ILE A 255 -10.48 12.91 0.80
C ILE A 255 -9.37 13.47 -0.11
N ALA A 256 -8.79 12.61 -0.95
CA ALA A 256 -7.73 12.96 -1.88
C ALA A 256 -8.08 12.51 -3.30
N ASP A 257 -8.47 13.46 -4.15
CA ASP A 257 -8.91 13.16 -5.51
C ASP A 257 -7.73 12.79 -6.43
N SER A 258 -7.39 11.50 -6.43
CA SER A 258 -6.37 10.87 -7.27
C SER A 258 -7.00 9.75 -8.10
N PRO A 259 -6.55 9.49 -9.34
CA PRO A 259 -6.93 8.28 -10.08
C PRO A 259 -6.53 6.99 -9.34
N ARG A 260 -5.52 7.05 -8.47
CA ARG A 260 -5.07 5.89 -7.67
C ARG A 260 -5.94 5.60 -6.46
N ASN A 261 -6.82 6.51 -6.08
CA ASN A 261 -7.68 6.35 -4.91
C ASN A 261 -9.05 5.81 -5.31
N LEU A 262 -9.62 4.99 -4.43
CA LEU A 262 -10.93 4.37 -4.64
C LEU A 262 -12.05 5.35 -4.28
N ASP A 263 -13.07 5.43 -5.11
CA ASP A 263 -14.31 6.13 -4.76
C ASP A 263 -15.24 5.27 -3.90
N ASP A 264 -16.30 5.88 -3.36
CA ASP A 264 -17.22 5.21 -2.44
C ASP A 264 -17.96 4.03 -3.07
N GLU A 265 -18.17 4.05 -4.40
CA GLU A 265 -18.76 2.90 -5.11
C GLU A 265 -17.79 1.71 -5.11
N GLN A 266 -16.51 1.96 -5.39
CA GLN A 266 -15.47 0.94 -5.33
C GLN A 266 -15.29 0.40 -3.91
N LEU A 267 -15.22 1.26 -2.89
CA LEU A 267 -15.08 0.87 -1.49
C LEU A 267 -16.26 0.01 -1.02
N LYS A 268 -17.49 0.42 -1.35
CA LYS A 268 -18.70 -0.31 -1.01
C LYS A 268 -18.75 -1.66 -1.71
N ALA A 269 -18.48 -1.72 -3.02
CA ALA A 269 -18.48 -2.98 -3.76
C ALA A 269 -17.41 -3.95 -3.25
N LEU A 270 -16.24 -3.44 -2.88
CA LEU A 270 -15.18 -4.22 -2.25
C LEU A 270 -15.64 -4.80 -0.90
N GLY A 271 -16.26 -3.99 -0.04
CA GLY A 271 -16.83 -4.47 1.22
C GLY A 271 -17.92 -5.53 1.03
N GLU A 272 -18.89 -5.28 0.14
CA GLU A 272 -20.00 -6.20 -0.16
C GLU A 272 -19.55 -7.54 -0.76
N SER A 273 -18.43 -7.55 -1.50
CA SER A 273 -17.80 -8.78 -2.02
C SER A 273 -16.96 -9.54 -0.99
N GLY A 274 -16.86 -9.02 0.24
CA GLY A 274 -16.05 -9.61 1.30
C GLY A 274 -14.57 -9.23 1.22
N GLY A 275 -14.17 -8.33 0.33
CA GLY A 275 -12.79 -7.92 0.10
C GLY A 275 -12.20 -7.07 1.23
N VAL A 276 -11.02 -6.51 1.00
CA VAL A 276 -10.38 -5.56 1.93
C VAL A 276 -9.57 -4.51 1.17
N VAL A 277 -9.71 -3.24 1.54
CA VAL A 277 -8.83 -2.15 1.10
C VAL A 277 -7.76 -1.91 2.15
N GLN A 278 -6.50 -1.89 1.74
CA GLN A 278 -5.37 -1.53 2.59
C GLN A 278 -5.02 -0.07 2.32
N ILE A 279 -5.29 0.79 3.30
CA ILE A 279 -5.17 2.24 3.14
C ILE A 279 -3.69 2.62 3.10
N VAL A 280 -3.28 3.26 2.00
CA VAL A 280 -1.88 3.53 1.70
C VAL A 280 -1.36 4.83 2.31
N ALA A 281 -0.17 4.77 2.91
CA ALA A 281 0.56 5.91 3.45
C ALA A 281 1.50 6.56 2.42
N LEU A 282 0.95 7.07 1.31
CA LEU A 282 1.72 7.81 0.29
C LEU A 282 1.25 9.26 0.22
N ASP A 283 2.15 10.23 0.39
CA ASP A 283 1.83 11.67 0.51
C ASP A 283 0.77 12.15 -0.49
N ALA A 284 1.02 11.98 -1.79
CA ALA A 284 0.13 12.46 -2.85
C ALA A 284 -1.24 11.76 -2.89
N TYR A 285 -1.38 10.60 -2.23
CA TYR A 285 -2.63 9.82 -2.16
C TYR A 285 -3.36 10.03 -0.85
N VAL A 286 -2.70 10.52 0.20
CA VAL A 286 -3.29 10.89 1.48
C VAL A 286 -3.66 12.37 1.51
N LYS A 287 -2.80 13.23 0.96
CA LYS A 287 -2.97 14.68 0.96
C LYS A 287 -2.52 15.26 -0.39
N PRO A 288 -3.46 15.71 -1.24
CA PRO A 288 -3.12 16.26 -2.56
C PRO A 288 -2.16 17.45 -2.42
N PHE A 289 -1.17 17.51 -3.31
CA PHE A 289 -0.25 18.64 -3.34
C PHE A 289 -0.96 19.91 -3.82
N SER A 290 -0.66 21.03 -3.18
CA SER A 290 -1.20 22.32 -3.59
C SER A 290 -0.60 22.79 -4.92
N GLU A 291 -1.28 23.73 -5.59
CA GLU A 291 -0.80 24.30 -6.86
C GLU A 291 0.63 24.85 -6.74
N ALA A 292 0.98 25.44 -5.59
CA ALA A 292 2.32 25.97 -5.34
C ALA A 292 3.38 24.86 -5.23
N GLN A 293 3.06 23.76 -4.55
CA GLN A 293 3.94 22.59 -4.47
C GLN A 293 4.16 21.95 -5.84
N LEU A 294 3.08 21.81 -6.63
CA LEU A 294 3.15 21.28 -8.00
C LEU A 294 3.98 22.19 -8.90
N ALA A 295 3.76 23.51 -8.87
CA ALA A 295 4.54 24.47 -9.64
C ALA A 295 6.03 24.44 -9.27
N PHE A 296 6.37 24.31 -7.99
CA PHE A 296 7.75 24.16 -7.53
C PHE A 296 8.39 22.88 -8.09
N ARG A 297 7.71 21.74 -7.95
CA ARG A 297 8.18 20.45 -8.48
C ARG A 297 8.40 20.51 -9.98
N ASP A 298 7.45 21.05 -10.73
CA ASP A 298 7.48 21.07 -12.18
C ASP A 298 8.58 22.02 -12.70
N ALA A 299 8.79 23.16 -12.03
CA ALA A 299 9.93 24.03 -12.30
C ALA A 299 11.28 23.33 -12.05
N LEU A 300 11.40 22.58 -10.95
CA LEU A 300 12.60 21.80 -10.64
C LEU A 300 12.84 20.69 -11.67
N ARG A 301 11.78 19.97 -12.08
CA ARG A 301 11.89 18.95 -13.14
C ARG A 301 12.39 19.56 -14.44
N LYS A 302 11.86 20.71 -14.85
CA LYS A 302 12.32 21.42 -16.05
C LYS A 302 13.77 21.89 -15.95
N GLU A 303 14.17 22.41 -14.79
CA GLU A 303 15.57 22.82 -14.54
C GLU A 303 16.55 21.65 -14.69
N LEU A 304 16.18 20.49 -14.13
CA LEU A 304 16.98 19.27 -14.16
C LEU A 304 16.76 18.41 -15.42
N LYS A 305 15.95 18.87 -16.37
CA LYS A 305 15.58 18.16 -17.61
C LYS A 305 14.93 16.79 -17.36
N LEU A 306 14.11 16.68 -16.32
CA LEU A 306 13.33 15.50 -15.94
C LEU A 306 11.85 15.60 -16.33
N ASP A 307 11.47 16.66 -17.04
CA ASP A 307 10.11 16.96 -17.49
C ASP A 307 9.69 16.18 -18.75
N THR A 308 10.59 15.41 -19.35
CA THR A 308 10.31 14.58 -20.54
C THR A 308 10.79 13.14 -20.35
N PRO A 309 10.18 12.13 -21.00
CA PRO A 309 10.66 10.76 -20.95
C PRO A 309 12.11 10.59 -21.40
N ALA A 310 12.52 11.30 -22.46
CA ALA A 310 13.90 11.28 -22.95
C ALA A 310 14.89 11.86 -21.92
N GLY A 311 14.49 12.92 -21.22
CA GLY A 311 15.27 13.53 -20.15
C GLY A 311 15.41 12.62 -18.93
N GLN A 312 14.33 11.95 -18.54
CA GLN A 312 14.34 10.94 -17.47
C GLN A 312 15.24 9.75 -17.82
N ALA A 313 15.14 9.24 -19.06
CA ALA A 313 15.97 8.13 -19.53
C ALA A 313 17.47 8.50 -19.61
N ALA A 314 17.80 9.78 -19.82
CA ALA A 314 19.16 10.28 -19.88
C ALA A 314 19.70 10.76 -18.52
N ALA A 315 18.90 10.73 -17.46
CA ALA A 315 19.27 11.26 -16.16
C ALA A 315 20.42 10.46 -15.54
N THR A 316 21.44 11.16 -15.03
CA THR A 316 22.52 10.54 -14.27
C THR A 316 22.11 10.34 -12.82
N ALA A 317 22.80 9.45 -12.09
CA ALA A 317 22.58 9.25 -10.67
C ALA A 317 22.71 10.57 -9.86
N ASP A 318 23.62 11.46 -10.25
CA ASP A 318 23.78 12.76 -9.60
C ASP A 318 22.58 13.69 -9.84
N VAL A 319 21.99 13.67 -11.05
CA VAL A 319 20.79 14.45 -11.36
C VAL A 319 19.59 13.94 -10.57
N ILE A 320 19.40 12.62 -10.51
CA ILE A 320 18.33 12.00 -9.72
C ILE A 320 18.49 12.34 -8.25
N LYS A 321 19.69 12.17 -7.69
CA LYS A 321 20.00 12.52 -6.31
C LYS A 321 19.77 14.01 -6.01
N ALA A 322 20.16 14.90 -6.93
CA ALA A 322 19.91 16.33 -6.77
C ALA A 322 18.40 16.65 -6.79
N TYR A 323 17.63 15.99 -7.65
CA TYR A 323 16.17 16.12 -7.67
C TYR A 323 15.56 15.66 -6.35
N GLU A 324 15.87 14.45 -5.89
CA GLU A 324 15.37 13.87 -4.63
C GLU A 324 15.66 14.75 -3.41
N GLN A 325 16.81 15.40 -3.37
CA GLN A 325 17.16 16.32 -2.30
C GLN A 325 16.38 17.64 -2.38
N ARG A 326 16.25 18.20 -3.58
CA ARG A 326 15.67 19.54 -3.77
C ARG A 326 14.15 19.53 -3.78
N VAL A 327 13.52 18.44 -4.23
CA VAL A 327 12.06 18.32 -4.29
C VAL A 327 11.44 18.36 -2.88
N LYS A 328 12.20 18.00 -1.84
CA LYS A 328 11.79 18.14 -0.43
C LYS A 328 11.48 19.58 -0.02
N GLY A 329 11.93 20.58 -0.79
CA GLY A 329 11.50 21.98 -0.61
C GLY A 329 9.99 22.19 -0.76
N MET A 330 9.25 21.23 -1.36
CA MET A 330 7.78 21.22 -1.36
C MET A 330 7.19 21.25 0.06
N TRP A 331 7.91 20.70 1.04
CA TRP A 331 7.44 20.58 2.42
C TRP A 331 7.59 21.88 3.22
N GLU A 332 8.42 22.81 2.75
CA GLU A 332 8.52 24.17 3.28
C GLU A 332 7.36 25.05 2.80
N ILE A 333 6.71 24.69 1.69
CA ILE A 333 5.53 25.38 1.17
C ILE A 333 4.31 24.96 1.99
N GLU A 334 4.06 23.65 2.05
CA GLU A 334 2.99 23.07 2.86
C GLU A 334 3.45 21.74 3.47
N PRO A 335 3.01 21.42 4.71
CA PRO A 335 3.41 20.18 5.38
C PRO A 335 2.96 18.93 4.62
N ARG A 336 3.82 17.90 4.68
CA ARG A 336 3.53 16.53 4.24
C ARG A 336 2.23 15.98 4.83
N ALA A 337 1.74 14.91 4.24
CA ALA A 337 0.77 14.07 4.92
C ALA A 337 1.39 13.52 6.22
N ASN A 338 0.56 13.28 7.22
CA ASN A 338 0.96 12.67 8.49
C ASN A 338 0.00 11.54 8.90
N VAL A 339 0.34 10.83 9.98
CA VAL A 339 -0.45 9.69 10.46
C VAL A 339 -1.92 10.05 10.73
N ALA A 340 -2.23 11.25 11.19
CA ALA A 340 -3.62 11.65 11.39
C ALA A 340 -4.38 11.77 10.05
N ASP A 341 -3.73 12.28 9.00
CA ASP A 341 -4.32 12.34 7.65
C ASP A 341 -4.54 10.91 7.09
N LEU A 342 -3.63 9.97 7.36
CA LEU A 342 -3.80 8.55 7.01
C LEU A 342 -5.02 7.95 7.73
N VAL A 343 -5.20 8.25 9.01
CA VAL A 343 -6.34 7.70 9.76
C VAL A 343 -7.65 8.39 9.39
N ASP A 344 -7.66 9.60 8.84
CA ASP A 344 -8.86 10.17 8.19
C ASP A 344 -9.33 9.29 7.01
N HIS A 345 -8.40 8.73 6.24
CA HIS A 345 -8.73 7.76 5.18
C HIS A 345 -9.28 6.45 5.73
N ILE A 346 -8.73 5.96 6.85
CA ILE A 346 -9.24 4.76 7.52
C ILE A 346 -10.67 5.02 8.03
N ASP A 347 -10.91 6.15 8.70
CA ASP A 347 -12.23 6.54 9.21
C ASP A 347 -13.29 6.52 8.10
N HIS A 348 -13.00 7.16 6.96
CA HIS A 348 -13.92 7.19 5.81
C HIS A 348 -14.13 5.80 5.20
N ALA A 349 -13.05 5.03 5.00
CA ALA A 349 -13.15 3.68 4.45
C ALA A 349 -13.96 2.75 5.37
N VAL A 350 -13.83 2.89 6.69
CA VAL A 350 -14.61 2.14 7.68
C VAL A 350 -16.09 2.55 7.62
N GLU A 351 -16.41 3.82 7.43
CA GLU A 351 -17.79 4.30 7.25
C GLU A 351 -18.46 3.71 6.00
N VAL A 352 -17.72 3.61 4.88
CA VAL A 352 -18.28 3.17 3.59
C VAL A 352 -18.26 1.65 3.41
N ALA A 353 -17.12 1.00 3.67
CA ALA A 353 -16.93 -0.43 3.43
C ALA A 353 -17.17 -1.29 4.68
N GLY A 354 -17.09 -0.71 5.88
CA GLY A 354 -17.20 -1.42 7.15
C GLY A 354 -15.85 -1.87 7.73
N ILE A 355 -15.77 -1.97 9.07
CA ILE A 355 -14.54 -2.28 9.81
C ILE A 355 -13.90 -3.64 9.47
N ASP A 356 -14.65 -4.56 8.87
CA ASP A 356 -14.15 -5.89 8.46
C ASP A 356 -13.47 -5.88 7.06
N HIS A 357 -13.38 -4.70 6.44
CA HIS A 357 -12.97 -4.50 5.05
C HIS A 357 -11.91 -3.41 4.87
N VAL A 358 -11.27 -2.97 5.96
CA VAL A 358 -10.22 -1.94 5.94
C VAL A 358 -8.95 -2.46 6.61
N GLY A 359 -7.80 -2.16 6.02
CA GLY A 359 -6.47 -2.40 6.59
C GLY A 359 -5.50 -1.27 6.24
N ILE A 360 -4.19 -1.52 6.31
CA ILE A 360 -3.13 -0.51 6.19
C ILE A 360 -2.00 -1.01 5.29
N ALA A 361 -1.48 -0.13 4.46
CA ALA A 361 -0.26 -0.33 3.68
C ALA A 361 0.65 0.89 3.79
N SER A 362 1.97 0.68 3.79
CA SER A 362 2.91 1.81 3.78
C SER A 362 3.25 2.29 2.38
N ASP A 363 3.38 1.36 1.42
CA ASP A 363 4.07 1.57 0.14
C ASP A 363 5.55 1.98 0.33
N PHE A 364 6.16 1.51 1.42
CA PHE A 364 7.57 1.72 1.75
C PHE A 364 8.47 1.21 0.64
N ASP A 365 9.54 1.95 0.38
CA ASP A 365 10.51 1.77 -0.70
C ASP A 365 9.92 1.87 -2.13
N GLY A 366 8.59 2.03 -2.26
CA GLY A 366 7.83 2.28 -3.50
C GLY A 366 7.46 3.76 -3.72
N GLY A 367 7.71 4.59 -2.70
CA GLY A 367 7.41 6.03 -2.71
C GLY A 367 6.51 6.48 -1.55
N GLY A 368 6.00 5.52 -0.78
CA GLY A 368 5.25 5.74 0.45
C GLY A 368 6.10 6.15 1.65
N GLY A 369 5.43 6.22 2.79
CA GLY A 369 5.88 6.90 3.99
C GLY A 369 5.30 8.31 4.11
N ILE A 370 4.90 8.66 5.32
CA ILE A 370 4.31 9.96 5.70
C ILE A 370 4.95 10.43 7.00
N ALA A 371 4.75 11.70 7.36
CA ALA A 371 5.27 12.22 8.61
C ALA A 371 4.71 11.42 9.81
N GLY A 372 5.62 10.79 10.56
CA GLY A 372 5.28 9.91 11.69
C GLY A 372 5.08 8.44 11.33
N TRP A 373 5.23 8.05 10.07
CA TRP A 373 5.47 6.66 9.69
C TRP A 373 6.35 6.65 8.43
N GLU A 374 7.59 7.10 8.61
CA GLU A 374 8.58 7.25 7.53
C GLU A 374 9.29 5.93 7.21
N ASP A 375 9.38 5.03 8.18
CA ASP A 375 9.96 3.70 8.03
C ASP A 375 9.36 2.71 9.05
N ALA A 376 9.72 1.43 8.95
CA ALA A 376 9.16 0.38 9.81
C ALA A 376 9.41 0.59 11.31
N SER A 377 10.38 1.43 11.71
CA SER A 377 10.65 1.73 13.12
C SER A 377 9.59 2.63 13.77
N GLU A 378 8.74 3.27 12.97
CA GLU A 378 7.71 4.20 13.41
C GLU A 378 6.30 3.57 13.46
N THR A 379 6.16 2.27 13.16
CA THR A 379 4.87 1.56 13.02
C THR A 379 3.91 1.73 14.20
N LEU A 380 4.42 1.81 15.44
CA LEU A 380 3.62 2.11 16.63
C LEU A 380 2.81 3.42 16.51
N ASN A 381 3.28 4.42 15.77
CA ASN A 381 2.61 5.71 15.63
C ASN A 381 1.22 5.60 15.00
N VAL A 382 1.03 4.66 14.06
CA VAL A 382 -0.29 4.40 13.47
C VAL A 382 -1.23 3.82 14.52
N THR A 383 -0.74 2.92 15.39
CA THR A 383 -1.54 2.38 16.50
C THR A 383 -1.91 3.46 17.51
N ARG A 384 -0.99 4.38 17.82
CA ARG A 384 -1.27 5.53 18.70
C ARG A 384 -2.41 6.37 18.15
N GLU A 385 -2.39 6.68 16.86
CA GLU A 385 -3.43 7.46 16.23
C GLU A 385 -4.78 6.72 16.24
N LEU A 386 -4.81 5.41 15.95
CA LEU A 386 -6.03 4.61 16.04
C LEU A 386 -6.61 4.61 17.47
N VAL A 387 -5.77 4.47 18.50
CA VAL A 387 -6.21 4.55 19.91
C VAL A 387 -6.75 5.94 20.22
N ARG A 388 -6.07 7.01 19.79
CA ARG A 388 -6.50 8.40 19.97
C ARG A 388 -7.87 8.67 19.33
N ARG A 389 -8.19 7.99 18.23
CA ARG A 389 -9.47 8.06 17.51
C ARG A 389 -10.57 7.17 18.13
N GLY A 390 -10.22 6.37 19.14
CA GLY A 390 -11.17 5.55 19.88
C GLY A 390 -11.41 4.15 19.31
N TYR A 391 -10.57 3.68 18.37
CA TYR A 391 -10.65 2.30 17.91
C TYR A 391 -10.34 1.33 19.05
N SER A 392 -11.15 0.28 19.17
CA SER A 392 -10.91 -0.75 20.17
C SER A 392 -9.72 -1.64 19.78
N GLU A 393 -9.14 -2.36 20.73
CA GLU A 393 -8.11 -3.38 20.44
C GLU A 393 -8.56 -4.39 19.38
N LYS A 394 -9.85 -4.74 19.36
CA LYS A 394 -10.41 -5.66 18.37
C LYS A 394 -10.44 -5.05 16.97
N ASP A 395 -10.77 -3.77 16.86
CA ASP A 395 -10.80 -3.06 15.58
C ASP A 395 -9.39 -2.83 15.05
N ILE A 396 -8.47 -2.46 15.94
CA ILE A 396 -7.04 -2.32 15.63
C ILE A 396 -6.45 -3.65 15.14
N ALA A 397 -6.79 -4.77 15.79
CA ALA A 397 -6.35 -6.09 15.34
C ALA A 397 -6.89 -6.47 13.95
N LYS A 398 -8.12 -6.07 13.63
CA LYS A 398 -8.71 -6.26 12.29
C LYS A 398 -7.99 -5.43 11.24
N ILE A 399 -7.80 -4.14 11.51
CA ILE A 399 -7.14 -3.19 10.61
C ILE A 399 -5.69 -3.61 10.35
N TRP A 400 -4.94 -3.98 11.39
CA TRP A 400 -3.52 -4.31 11.21
C TRP A 400 -3.26 -5.61 10.45
N SER A 401 -4.14 -6.61 10.54
CA SER A 401 -3.89 -7.89 9.86
C SER A 401 -5.12 -8.77 9.74
N GLY A 402 -6.02 -8.76 10.71
CA GLY A 402 -7.14 -9.70 10.78
C GLY A 402 -8.02 -9.71 9.52
N ASN A 403 -8.29 -8.54 8.93
CA ASN A 403 -9.11 -8.44 7.72
C ASN A 403 -8.40 -9.01 6.49
N LEU A 404 -7.11 -8.76 6.33
CA LEU A 404 -6.34 -9.34 5.24
C LEU A 404 -6.19 -10.85 5.40
N LEU A 405 -5.83 -11.32 6.59
CA LEU A 405 -5.66 -12.75 6.86
C LEU A 405 -6.97 -13.52 6.66
N ARG A 406 -8.12 -12.90 6.94
CA ARG A 406 -9.44 -13.44 6.56
C ARG A 406 -9.55 -13.63 5.04
N VAL A 407 -9.23 -12.61 4.24
CA VAL A 407 -9.31 -12.71 2.76
C VAL A 407 -8.30 -13.73 2.22
N LEU A 408 -7.09 -13.79 2.79
CA LEU A 408 -6.11 -14.82 2.44
C LEU A 408 -6.63 -16.23 2.74
N ALA A 409 -7.27 -16.46 3.90
CA ALA A 409 -7.87 -17.74 4.21
C ALA A 409 -9.01 -18.14 3.26
N GLU A 410 -9.79 -17.18 2.75
CA GLU A 410 -10.82 -17.45 1.74
C GLU A 410 -10.20 -17.77 0.37
N ALA A 411 -9.10 -17.12 -0.01
CA ALA A 411 -8.35 -17.47 -1.21
C ALA A 411 -7.75 -18.87 -1.14
N GLU A 412 -7.18 -19.25 0.02
CA GLU A 412 -6.69 -20.62 0.28
C GLU A 412 -7.79 -21.66 0.06
N LYS A 413 -9.00 -21.42 0.60
CA LYS A 413 -10.15 -22.33 0.45
C LYS A 413 -10.66 -22.42 -0.99
N ALA A 414 -10.52 -21.36 -1.79
CA ALA A 414 -10.99 -21.37 -3.17
C ALA A 414 -10.09 -22.19 -4.11
N ALA A 415 -8.88 -22.53 -3.68
CA ALA A 415 -7.95 -23.40 -4.39
C ALA A 415 -8.18 -24.90 -4.13
N ASP A 416 -8.82 -25.23 -3.00
CA ASP A 416 -9.23 -26.59 -2.60
C ASP A 416 -10.51 -27.04 -3.32
#